data_AF-A0AAD1DQV1-F1
#
_entry.id   AF-A0AAD1DQV1-F1
#
_cell.length_a   1.000
_cell.length_b   1.000
_cell.length_c   1.000
_cell.angle_alpha   90.00
_cell.angle_beta   90.00
_cell.angle_gamma   90.00
#
_symmetry.space_group_name_H-M   'P 1'
#
loop_
_entity.id
_entity.type
_entity.pdbx_description
1 polymer ?
#
loop_
_entity_poly.entity_id
_entity_poly.type
_entity_poly.pdbx_seq_one_letter_code
_entity_poly.pdbx_strand_id
1 'polypeptide(L)'
;MLKYELYKEKICKHKLFNSSENLSDFWFENKDEIQKDIPFNIGESDLFGKIVRWESEIGKICTEEIRKYLKNKVNSVFIENTHLCEISFTDFAFLYQGKSYTLQDFSNIFPTSKINGKADLIGVNLENIQIYNACIINCMFYSANFNNSDFQDVTLVETSFLNSSFKKARLVMIKAYNGSTLSGINVSGSYVHAIVLDEAVLGINGMEFTEISYFKLLWWSCFNIFSRLEFNSKGEQTTFYANSISQGSSTELIKFIEYVKWFQYVYKMLHKSERLPLSSRIGFFFEVLTTKYWRSFSVLGCFSLILNLIFATIYLIIADDFNNGTHTFLGSFYYSIVTFTTLGYGDIFPKTDIARMIVTVEVLMGYVILGLFVFLLSKKIDAKF
;
A
#
# COMPACT_ATOMS: atom_id res chain seq x y z
N MET A 1 -5.29 7.77 11.12
CA MET A 1 -4.60 7.16 12.30
C MET A 1 -3.26 7.84 12.62
N LEU A 2 -2.36 8.10 11.65
CA LEU A 2 -1.04 8.71 11.92
C LEU A 2 -1.09 10.10 12.61
N LYS A 3 -2.01 10.97 12.16
CA LYS A 3 -2.23 12.30 12.78
C LYS A 3 -2.83 12.21 14.19
N TYR A 4 -3.69 11.22 14.43
CA TYR A 4 -4.27 10.99 15.76
C TYR A 4 -3.18 10.61 16.76
N GLU A 5 -2.33 9.64 16.43
CA GLU A 5 -1.20 9.26 17.29
C GLU A 5 -0.24 10.43 17.54
N LEU A 6 0.03 11.24 16.51
CA LEU A 6 0.83 12.46 16.64
C LEU A 6 0.23 13.46 17.64
N TYR A 7 -1.07 13.75 17.52
CA TYR A 7 -1.75 14.67 18.43
C TYR A 7 -1.85 14.10 19.84
N LYS A 8 -2.15 12.80 19.96
CA LYS A 8 -2.15 12.07 21.23
C LYS A 8 -0.79 12.18 21.93
N GLU A 9 0.31 11.94 21.23
CA GLU A 9 1.66 12.06 21.79
C GLU A 9 1.96 13.49 22.26
N LYS A 10 1.59 14.50 21.46
CA LYS A 10 1.77 15.91 21.84
C LYS A 10 0.95 16.28 23.09
N ILE A 11 -0.30 15.81 23.17
CA ILE A 11 -1.18 16.07 24.31
C ILE A 11 -0.68 15.36 25.57
N CYS A 12 -0.21 14.11 25.46
CA CYS A 12 0.36 13.39 26.59
C CYS A 12 1.67 14.03 27.12
N LYS A 13 2.32 14.89 26.33
CA LYS A 13 3.49 15.69 26.74
C LYS A 13 3.12 17.12 27.15
N HIS A 14 1.84 17.47 27.13
CA HIS A 14 1.37 18.79 27.50
C HIS A 14 1.59 19.04 29.00
N LYS A 15 1.95 20.28 29.36
CA LYS A 15 2.31 20.68 30.73
C LYS A 15 1.22 20.40 31.78
N LEU A 16 -0.04 20.40 31.36
CA LEU A 16 -1.20 20.15 32.22
C LEU A 16 -1.60 18.67 32.31
N PHE A 17 -1.09 17.82 31.41
CA PHE A 17 -1.53 16.44 31.34
C PHE A 17 -0.91 15.63 32.47
N ASN A 18 -1.76 15.05 33.31
CA ASN A 18 -1.34 14.09 34.32
C ASN A 18 -1.52 12.66 33.80
N SER A 19 -0.46 11.84 33.87
CA SER A 19 -0.48 10.44 33.42
C SER A 19 -1.51 9.54 34.12
N SER A 20 -2.07 9.95 35.27
CA SER A 20 -3.15 9.23 35.95
C SER A 20 -4.55 9.54 35.41
N GLU A 21 -4.72 10.60 34.61
CA GLU A 21 -6.01 11.01 34.07
C GLU A 21 -6.32 10.32 32.74
N ASN A 22 -7.62 10.16 32.44
CA ASN A 22 -8.06 9.65 31.16
C ASN A 22 -7.91 10.75 30.08
N LEU A 23 -7.30 10.40 28.95
CA LEU A 23 -7.05 11.35 27.85
C LEU A 23 -8.33 11.99 27.30
N SER A 24 -9.45 11.26 27.28
CA SER A 24 -10.75 11.79 26.86
C SER A 24 -11.19 12.91 27.79
N ASP A 25 -11.19 12.65 29.09
CA ASP A 25 -11.67 13.60 30.10
C ASP A 25 -10.79 14.86 30.08
N PHE A 26 -9.46 14.65 30.08
CA PHE A 26 -8.49 15.73 29.94
C PHE A 26 -8.72 16.60 28.69
N TRP A 27 -8.97 15.97 27.53
CA TRP A 27 -9.22 16.68 26.28
C TRP A 27 -10.48 17.54 26.35
N PHE A 28 -11.59 17.00 26.85
CA PHE A 28 -12.86 17.73 26.88
C PHE A 28 -12.92 18.80 27.97
N GLU A 29 -12.15 18.66 29.05
CA GLU A 29 -12.03 19.67 30.11
C GLU A 29 -11.10 20.83 29.71
N ASN A 30 -10.02 20.55 28.96
CA ASN A 30 -8.95 21.51 28.69
C ASN A 30 -8.83 21.90 27.20
N LYS A 31 -9.85 21.60 26.37
CA LYS A 31 -9.80 21.75 24.90
C LYS A 31 -9.27 23.11 24.45
N ASP A 32 -9.78 24.20 25.02
CA ASP A 32 -9.46 25.56 24.60
C ASP A 32 -8.02 25.97 24.94
N GLU A 33 -7.44 25.41 26.01
CA GLU A 33 -6.05 25.67 26.37
C GLU A 33 -5.09 24.82 25.53
N ILE A 34 -5.43 23.53 25.34
CA ILE A 34 -4.65 22.63 24.48
C ILE A 34 -4.55 23.18 23.05
N GLN A 35 -5.63 23.75 22.51
CA GLN A 35 -5.62 24.33 21.15
C GLN A 35 -4.74 25.58 21.01
N LYS A 36 -4.42 26.30 22.10
CA LYS A 36 -3.48 27.44 22.07
C LYS A 36 -2.04 26.97 21.98
N ASP A 37 -1.70 25.93 22.73
CA ASP A 37 -0.33 25.41 22.83
C ASP A 37 0.00 24.41 21.70
N ILE A 38 -1.01 23.67 21.22
CA ILE A 38 -0.90 22.67 20.16
C ILE A 38 -1.80 23.08 18.99
N PRO A 39 -1.24 23.66 17.91
CA PRO A 39 -2.04 24.07 16.76
C PRO A 39 -2.54 22.86 15.98
N PHE A 40 -3.86 22.80 15.78
CA PHE A 40 -4.54 21.86 14.89
C PHE A 40 -4.81 22.53 13.54
N ASN A 41 -4.79 21.76 12.44
CA ASN A 41 -5.34 22.27 11.19
C ASN A 41 -6.87 22.32 11.24
N ILE A 42 -7.49 23.03 10.29
CA ILE A 42 -8.93 23.19 10.17
C ILE A 42 -9.63 21.82 10.22
N GLY A 43 -10.57 21.66 11.16
CA GLY A 43 -11.38 20.44 11.35
C GLY A 43 -10.67 19.29 12.08
N GLU A 44 -9.34 19.31 12.24
CA GLU A 44 -8.59 18.21 12.87
C GLU A 44 -8.87 18.11 14.38
N SER A 45 -9.11 19.23 15.06
CA SER A 45 -9.44 19.21 16.48
C SER A 45 -10.80 18.54 16.75
N ASP A 46 -11.80 18.79 15.91
CA ASP A 46 -13.10 18.16 16.07
C ASP A 46 -13.05 16.67 15.72
N LEU A 47 -12.28 16.29 14.70
CA LEU A 47 -12.00 14.88 14.39
C LEU A 47 -11.27 14.20 15.55
N PHE A 48 -10.27 14.86 16.15
CA PHE A 48 -9.58 14.33 17.34
C PHE A 48 -10.57 14.11 18.49
N GLY A 49 -11.45 15.09 18.77
CA GLY A 49 -12.51 14.95 19.76
C GLY A 49 -13.43 13.75 19.51
N LYS A 50 -13.83 13.52 18.25
CA LYS A 50 -14.67 12.37 17.87
C LYS A 50 -13.97 11.02 18.03
N ILE A 51 -12.64 10.99 17.92
CA ILE A 51 -11.85 9.77 18.13
C ILE A 51 -11.61 9.55 19.63
N VAL A 52 -11.16 10.57 20.35
CA VAL A 52 -10.74 10.45 21.76
C VAL A 52 -11.90 10.15 22.71
N ARG A 53 -13.15 10.53 22.37
CA ARG A 53 -14.34 10.21 23.18
C ARG A 53 -14.50 8.71 23.46
N TRP A 54 -13.99 7.84 22.59
CA TRP A 54 -14.05 6.39 22.77
C TRP A 54 -13.10 5.90 23.86
N GLU A 55 -12.14 6.73 24.32
CA GLU A 55 -11.27 6.41 25.45
C GLU A 55 -11.91 6.66 26.82
N SER A 56 -13.01 7.42 26.88
CA SER A 56 -13.82 7.60 28.10
C SER A 56 -14.39 6.27 28.60
N GLU A 57 -14.78 6.21 29.88
CA GLU A 57 -15.38 5.00 30.45
C GLU A 57 -16.66 4.57 29.72
N ILE A 58 -17.56 5.53 29.46
CA ILE A 58 -18.79 5.28 28.71
C ILE A 58 -18.51 4.90 27.25
N GLY A 59 -17.49 5.49 26.63
CA GLY A 59 -17.07 5.17 25.26
C GLY A 59 -16.53 3.74 25.12
N LYS A 60 -15.74 3.28 26.09
CA LYS A 60 -15.25 1.89 26.15
C LYS A 60 -16.41 0.90 26.27
N ILE A 61 -17.37 1.17 27.16
CA ILE A 61 -18.55 0.31 27.33
C ILE A 61 -19.40 0.31 26.05
N CYS A 62 -19.64 1.48 25.45
CA CYS A 62 -20.37 1.59 24.19
C CYS A 62 -19.69 0.77 23.07
N THR A 63 -18.36 0.84 22.95
CA THR A 63 -17.58 0.08 21.96
C THR A 63 -17.77 -1.44 22.13
N GLU A 64 -17.73 -1.94 23.37
CA GLU A 64 -17.93 -3.35 23.64
C GLU A 64 -19.36 -3.82 23.35
N GLU A 65 -20.36 -2.99 23.65
CA GLU A 65 -21.75 -3.29 23.29
C GLU A 65 -21.99 -3.24 21.77
N ILE A 66 -21.34 -2.33 21.03
CA ILE A 66 -21.33 -2.32 19.56
C ILE A 66 -20.75 -3.63 19.03
N ARG A 67 -19.61 -4.09 19.57
CA ARG A 67 -18.99 -5.37 19.17
C ARG A 67 -19.92 -6.56 19.41
N LYS A 68 -20.56 -6.62 20.59
CA LYS A 68 -21.54 -7.67 20.90
C LYS A 68 -22.73 -7.61 19.94
N TYR A 69 -23.25 -6.43 19.67
CA TYR A 69 -24.35 -6.22 18.74
C TYR A 69 -24.02 -6.74 17.33
N LEU A 70 -22.87 -6.34 16.78
CA LEU A 70 -22.40 -6.81 15.47
C LEU A 70 -22.26 -8.34 15.43
N LYS A 71 -21.64 -8.92 16.46
CA LYS A 71 -21.47 -10.37 16.58
C LYS A 71 -22.81 -11.11 16.61
N ASN A 72 -23.78 -10.60 17.38
CA ASN A 72 -25.10 -11.21 17.50
C ASN A 72 -25.88 -11.14 16.18
N LYS A 73 -25.83 -10.00 15.48
CA LYS A 73 -26.46 -9.82 14.16
C LYS A 73 -25.89 -10.78 13.12
N VAL A 74 -24.57 -10.90 13.04
CA VAL A 74 -23.92 -11.82 12.10
C VAL A 74 -24.27 -13.28 12.43
N ASN A 75 -24.29 -13.66 13.71
CA ASN A 75 -24.57 -15.03 14.12
C ASN A 75 -26.03 -15.45 13.93
N SER A 76 -27.01 -14.55 14.06
CA SER A 76 -28.43 -14.91 13.90
C SER A 76 -28.73 -15.41 12.49
N VAL A 77 -28.05 -14.89 11.47
CA VAL A 77 -28.27 -15.30 10.07
C VAL A 77 -27.68 -16.68 9.74
N PHE A 78 -26.58 -17.07 10.39
CA PHE A 78 -26.04 -18.44 10.24
C PHE A 78 -27.06 -19.52 10.67
N ILE A 79 -28.02 -19.16 11.51
CA ILE A 79 -29.05 -20.08 12.01
C ILE A 79 -30.23 -20.19 11.03
N GLU A 80 -30.58 -19.10 10.32
CA GLU A 80 -31.83 -19.00 9.55
C GLU A 80 -31.68 -19.25 8.02
N ASN A 81 -30.46 -19.47 7.52
CA ASN A 81 -30.13 -19.95 6.16
C ASN A 81 -30.71 -19.20 4.94
N THR A 82 -31.40 -18.08 5.12
CA THR A 82 -31.87 -17.23 4.02
C THR A 82 -31.89 -15.77 4.46
N HIS A 83 -31.34 -14.89 3.61
CA HIS A 83 -31.25 -13.41 3.69
C HIS A 83 -29.93 -12.82 4.21
N LEU A 84 -29.52 -11.71 3.56
CA LEU A 84 -28.43 -10.83 4.01
C LEU A 84 -28.80 -10.22 5.36
N CYS A 85 -27.88 -10.27 6.34
CA CYS A 85 -28.09 -9.64 7.65
C CYS A 85 -28.11 -8.13 7.52
N GLU A 86 -29.21 -7.46 7.88
CA GLU A 86 -29.20 -6.00 7.98
C GLU A 86 -28.54 -5.54 9.29
N ILE A 87 -27.49 -4.74 9.14
CA ILE A 87 -26.77 -4.07 10.22
C ILE A 87 -27.07 -2.58 10.13
N SER A 88 -27.96 -2.13 11.02
CA SER A 88 -28.27 -0.73 11.27
C SER A 88 -28.14 -0.46 12.77
N PHE A 89 -27.80 0.76 13.16
CA PHE A 89 -27.71 1.18 14.56
C PHE A 89 -28.85 2.11 14.99
N THR A 90 -29.92 2.22 14.18
CA THR A 90 -31.08 3.07 14.51
C THR A 90 -31.68 2.74 15.88
N ASP A 91 -31.85 1.44 16.17
CA ASP A 91 -32.43 0.96 17.44
C ASP A 91 -31.37 0.50 18.46
N PHE A 92 -30.09 0.82 18.22
CA PHE A 92 -29.02 0.41 19.12
C PHE A 92 -29.08 1.21 20.42
N ALA A 93 -29.08 0.49 21.55
CA ALA A 93 -28.97 1.05 22.87
C ALA A 93 -28.03 0.22 23.74
N PHE A 94 -27.39 0.86 24.71
CA PHE A 94 -26.50 0.23 25.66
C PHE A 94 -26.72 0.77 27.08
N LEU A 95 -26.35 -0.02 28.09
CA LEU A 95 -26.48 0.37 29.49
C LEU A 95 -25.15 0.93 30.01
N TYR A 96 -25.22 2.07 30.68
CA TYR A 96 -24.11 2.67 31.42
C TYR A 96 -24.63 3.20 32.76
N GLN A 97 -24.01 2.74 33.86
CA GLN A 97 -24.40 3.13 35.22
C GLN A 97 -25.91 2.99 35.51
N GLY A 98 -26.54 1.93 34.98
CA GLY A 98 -27.97 1.66 35.18
C GLY A 98 -28.93 2.48 34.30
N LYS A 99 -28.42 3.36 33.43
CA LYS A 99 -29.22 4.13 32.46
C LYS A 99 -28.98 3.63 31.04
N SER A 100 -30.04 3.62 30.22
CA SER A 100 -29.96 3.28 28.80
C SER A 100 -29.57 4.50 27.97
N TYR A 101 -28.66 4.31 27.03
CA TYR A 101 -28.16 5.32 26.10
C TYR A 101 -28.26 4.80 24.67
N THR A 102 -28.75 5.64 23.76
CA THR A 102 -28.59 5.44 22.31
C THR A 102 -27.23 5.97 21.84
N LEU A 103 -26.85 5.70 20.58
CA LEU A 103 -25.68 6.37 19.98
C LEU A 103 -25.85 7.89 19.95
N GLN A 104 -27.07 8.38 19.74
CA GLN A 104 -27.35 9.82 19.75
C GLN A 104 -27.13 10.41 21.13
N ASP A 105 -27.59 9.73 22.19
CA ASP A 105 -27.36 10.15 23.57
C ASP A 105 -25.86 10.19 23.88
N PHE A 106 -25.12 9.16 23.48
CA PHE A 106 -23.67 9.11 23.62
C PHE A 106 -22.98 10.28 22.90
N SER A 107 -23.33 10.53 21.64
CA SER A 107 -22.81 11.67 20.88
C SER A 107 -23.14 13.01 21.53
N ASN A 108 -24.33 13.16 22.12
CA ASN A 108 -24.75 14.41 22.76
C ASN A 108 -23.96 14.74 24.04
N ILE A 109 -23.28 13.76 24.67
CA ILE A 109 -22.37 14.00 25.80
C ILE A 109 -21.16 14.82 25.36
N PHE A 110 -20.73 14.68 24.10
CA PHE A 110 -19.52 15.30 23.57
C PHE A 110 -19.84 16.38 22.52
N PRO A 111 -19.50 17.66 22.74
CA PRO A 111 -19.95 18.78 21.89
C PRO A 111 -19.62 18.66 20.40
N THR A 112 -18.54 17.96 20.06
CA THR A 112 -18.00 17.81 18.70
C THR A 112 -18.74 16.77 17.84
N SER A 113 -19.72 16.04 18.39
CA SER A 113 -20.25 14.79 17.83
C SER A 113 -21.67 14.88 17.23
N LYS A 114 -22.12 16.06 16.83
CA LYS A 114 -23.47 16.23 16.27
C LYS A 114 -23.49 15.82 14.80
N ILE A 115 -24.03 14.63 14.53
CA ILE A 115 -24.32 14.13 13.17
C ILE A 115 -25.82 13.89 13.09
N ASN A 116 -26.46 14.40 12.04
CA ASN A 116 -27.89 14.18 11.83
C ASN A 116 -28.12 12.95 10.94
N GLY A 117 -29.02 12.08 11.37
CA GLY A 117 -29.62 11.04 10.52
C GLY A 117 -28.77 9.79 10.28
N LYS A 118 -27.48 9.75 10.65
CA LYS A 118 -26.61 8.58 10.50
C LYS A 118 -26.05 8.12 11.85
N ALA A 119 -25.74 6.83 11.98
CA ALA A 119 -25.08 6.31 13.16
C ALA A 119 -23.64 6.85 13.27
N ASP A 120 -23.40 7.66 14.30
CA ASP A 120 -22.09 8.29 14.55
C ASP A 120 -21.11 7.31 15.18
N LEU A 121 -20.32 6.66 14.32
CA LEU A 121 -19.30 5.68 14.69
C LEU A 121 -17.90 6.19 14.33
N ILE A 122 -17.74 7.53 14.22
CA ILE A 122 -16.47 8.14 13.83
C ILE A 122 -15.43 7.83 14.89
N GLY A 123 -14.28 7.28 14.48
CA GLY A 123 -13.15 6.95 15.34
C GLY A 123 -13.29 5.68 16.18
N VAL A 124 -14.38 4.93 16.05
CA VAL A 124 -14.62 3.74 16.88
C VAL A 124 -13.54 2.67 16.64
N ASN A 125 -13.16 1.95 17.70
CA ASN A 125 -12.21 0.84 17.60
C ASN A 125 -12.94 -0.51 17.50
N LEU A 126 -13.01 -1.05 16.30
CA LEU A 126 -13.62 -2.33 15.95
C LEU A 126 -12.59 -3.29 15.34
N GLU A 127 -11.39 -3.34 15.93
CA GLU A 127 -10.38 -4.32 15.57
C GLU A 127 -10.88 -5.76 15.77
N ASN A 128 -10.43 -6.69 14.93
CA ASN A 128 -10.72 -8.13 15.00
C ASN A 128 -12.21 -8.49 14.85
N ILE A 129 -13.03 -7.63 14.24
CA ILE A 129 -14.43 -7.97 13.99
C ILE A 129 -14.57 -8.85 12.76
N GLN A 130 -15.64 -9.65 12.72
CA GLN A 130 -15.99 -10.50 11.60
C GLN A 130 -17.40 -10.17 11.14
N ILE A 131 -17.55 -9.80 9.87
CA ILE A 131 -18.82 -9.46 9.24
C ILE A 131 -18.97 -10.27 7.96
N TYR A 132 -19.98 -11.13 7.93
CA TYR A 132 -20.23 -12.03 6.81
C TYR A 132 -21.67 -11.90 6.34
N ASN A 133 -21.88 -11.89 5.02
CA ASN A 133 -23.19 -11.89 4.38
C ASN A 133 -24.14 -10.83 4.96
N ALA A 134 -23.66 -9.58 5.04
CA ALA A 134 -24.37 -8.50 5.72
C ALA A 134 -24.57 -7.27 4.83
N CYS A 135 -25.65 -6.53 5.06
CA CYS A 135 -25.90 -5.21 4.53
C CYS A 135 -25.72 -4.19 5.65
N ILE A 136 -24.67 -3.36 5.60
CA ILE A 136 -24.42 -2.28 6.56
C ILE A 136 -25.06 -1.00 6.02
N ILE A 137 -25.96 -0.42 6.82
CA ILE A 137 -26.80 0.69 6.38
C ILE A 137 -26.58 1.90 7.29
N ASN A 138 -26.41 3.07 6.66
CA ASN A 138 -26.49 4.38 7.33
C ASN A 138 -25.48 4.59 8.49
N CYS A 139 -24.25 4.08 8.32
CA CYS A 139 -23.20 4.15 9.33
C CYS A 139 -22.05 5.09 8.94
N MET A 140 -21.53 5.87 9.90
CA MET A 140 -20.38 6.76 9.69
C MET A 140 -19.15 6.24 10.43
N PHE A 141 -18.31 5.46 9.75
CA PHE A 141 -17.06 4.89 10.27
C PHE A 141 -15.82 5.70 9.88
N TYR A 142 -15.94 7.03 9.77
CA TYR A 142 -14.77 7.87 9.45
C TYR A 142 -13.68 7.65 10.50
N SER A 143 -12.46 7.31 10.07
CA SER A 143 -11.27 7.15 10.93
C SER A 143 -11.41 6.03 11.96
N ALA A 144 -12.37 5.14 11.78
CA ALA A 144 -12.53 3.95 12.60
C ALA A 144 -11.39 2.95 12.39
N ASN A 145 -11.20 2.05 13.35
CA ASN A 145 -10.21 0.98 13.28
C ASN A 145 -10.90 -0.37 13.04
N PHE A 146 -10.55 -1.03 11.94
CA PHE A 146 -10.96 -2.38 11.55
C PHE A 146 -9.74 -3.25 11.21
N ASN A 147 -8.60 -2.99 11.86
CA ASN A 147 -7.42 -3.82 11.66
C ASN A 147 -7.72 -5.28 12.03
N ASN A 148 -7.07 -6.22 11.34
CA ASN A 148 -7.23 -7.66 11.57
C ASN A 148 -8.68 -8.19 11.44
N SER A 149 -9.60 -7.39 10.90
CA SER A 149 -11.01 -7.75 10.75
C SER A 149 -11.26 -8.53 9.45
N ASP A 150 -12.38 -9.24 9.37
CA ASP A 150 -12.78 -10.01 8.17
C ASP A 150 -14.18 -9.60 7.72
N PHE A 151 -14.28 -9.13 6.48
CA PHE A 151 -15.52 -8.71 5.83
C PHE A 151 -15.68 -9.55 4.57
N GLN A 152 -16.73 -10.38 4.50
CA GLN A 152 -17.03 -11.20 3.32
C GLN A 152 -18.48 -11.03 2.88
N ASP A 153 -18.68 -10.77 1.59
CA ASP A 153 -19.99 -10.53 0.95
C ASP A 153 -20.80 -9.47 1.73
N VAL A 154 -20.17 -8.31 1.91
CA VAL A 154 -20.76 -7.19 2.63
C VAL A 154 -21.23 -6.12 1.64
N THR A 155 -22.49 -5.74 1.76
CA THR A 155 -23.08 -4.63 1.02
C THR A 155 -23.13 -3.38 1.90
N LEU A 156 -22.69 -2.25 1.36
CA LEU A 156 -22.68 -0.95 2.03
C LEU A 156 -23.74 -0.06 1.38
N VAL A 157 -24.64 0.49 2.19
CA VAL A 157 -25.68 1.43 1.76
C VAL A 157 -25.60 2.67 2.65
N GLU A 158 -25.44 3.84 2.02
CA GLU A 158 -25.27 5.13 2.71
C GLU A 158 -24.19 5.14 3.83
N THR A 159 -23.19 4.26 3.71
CA THR A 159 -22.21 3.99 4.76
C THR A 159 -20.82 4.48 4.35
N SER A 160 -20.16 5.23 5.24
CA SER A 160 -18.85 5.81 4.98
C SER A 160 -17.76 5.18 5.84
N PHE A 161 -16.70 4.69 5.21
CA PHE A 161 -15.47 4.23 5.84
C PHE A 161 -14.30 5.19 5.60
N LEU A 162 -14.58 6.45 5.28
CA LEU A 162 -13.57 7.45 4.93
C LEU A 162 -12.36 7.40 5.89
N ASN A 163 -11.14 7.32 5.36
CA ASN A 163 -9.89 7.34 6.14
C ASN A 163 -9.80 6.31 7.29
N SER A 164 -10.61 5.25 7.27
CA SER A 164 -10.57 4.18 8.26
C SER A 164 -9.42 3.21 7.99
N SER A 165 -9.01 2.47 9.02
CA SER A 165 -7.89 1.53 8.94
C SER A 165 -8.40 0.10 8.85
N PHE A 166 -7.97 -0.63 7.83
CA PHE A 166 -8.25 -2.03 7.58
C PHE A 166 -6.94 -2.83 7.48
N LYS A 167 -5.89 -2.47 8.22
CA LYS A 167 -4.58 -3.13 8.11
C LYS A 167 -4.69 -4.60 8.49
N LYS A 168 -4.06 -5.47 7.71
CA LYS A 168 -4.11 -6.94 7.89
C LYS A 168 -5.55 -7.51 7.94
N ALA A 169 -6.53 -6.76 7.44
CA ALA A 169 -7.90 -7.23 7.35
C ALA A 169 -8.10 -8.14 6.14
N ARG A 170 -9.25 -8.80 6.05
CA ARG A 170 -9.72 -9.51 4.88
C ARG A 170 -11.00 -8.83 4.39
N LEU A 171 -11.03 -8.37 3.14
CA LEU A 171 -12.14 -7.69 2.50
C LEU A 171 -12.48 -8.46 1.22
N VAL A 172 -13.59 -9.19 1.21
CA VAL A 172 -13.96 -10.08 0.10
C VAL A 172 -15.38 -9.76 -0.35
N MET A 173 -15.59 -9.54 -1.65
CA MET A 173 -16.92 -9.28 -2.23
C MET A 173 -17.62 -8.07 -1.57
N ILE A 174 -16.92 -6.95 -1.41
CA ILE A 174 -17.51 -5.72 -0.86
C ILE A 174 -18.20 -4.94 -1.97
N LYS A 175 -19.48 -4.64 -1.79
CA LYS A 175 -20.30 -3.85 -2.72
C LYS A 175 -20.72 -2.57 -2.02
N ALA A 176 -20.64 -1.43 -2.70
CA ALA A 176 -21.01 -0.14 -2.13
C ALA A 176 -22.02 0.56 -3.05
N TYR A 177 -23.10 1.07 -2.46
CA TYR A 177 -24.21 1.72 -3.16
C TYR A 177 -24.62 3.01 -2.43
N ASN A 178 -25.41 3.85 -3.13
CA ASN A 178 -26.12 5.01 -2.57
C ASN A 178 -25.21 5.91 -1.70
N GLY A 179 -24.13 6.45 -2.28
CA GLY A 179 -23.24 7.37 -1.58
C GLY A 179 -22.37 6.72 -0.49
N SER A 180 -22.28 5.38 -0.45
CA SER A 180 -21.29 4.69 0.37
C SER A 180 -19.88 4.93 -0.15
N THR A 181 -18.90 5.05 0.75
CA THR A 181 -17.52 5.36 0.36
C THR A 181 -16.49 4.56 1.15
N LEU A 182 -15.43 4.15 0.47
CA LEU A 182 -14.21 3.54 0.99
C LEU A 182 -13.00 4.45 0.71
N SER A 183 -13.21 5.76 0.56
CA SER A 183 -12.15 6.71 0.23
C SER A 183 -11.09 6.80 1.33
N GLY A 184 -9.81 6.85 0.95
CA GLY A 184 -8.70 7.00 1.89
C GLY A 184 -8.49 5.84 2.87
N ILE A 185 -9.13 4.68 2.69
CA ILE A 185 -8.93 3.56 3.61
C ILE A 185 -7.52 3.01 3.53
N ASN A 186 -7.00 2.54 4.67
CA ASN A 186 -5.69 1.90 4.74
C ASN A 186 -5.83 0.36 4.74
N VAL A 187 -5.44 -0.29 3.64
CA VAL A 187 -5.54 -1.75 3.45
C VAL A 187 -4.14 -2.41 3.42
N SER A 188 -3.20 -1.84 4.16
CA SER A 188 -1.82 -2.34 4.23
C SER A 188 -1.77 -3.73 4.87
N GLY A 189 -1.16 -4.69 4.16
CA GLY A 189 -1.02 -6.09 4.62
C GLY A 189 -2.30 -6.91 4.63
N SER A 190 -3.39 -6.37 4.07
CA SER A 190 -4.73 -6.96 4.09
C SER A 190 -4.92 -8.01 2.98
N TYR A 191 -6.07 -8.66 2.84
CA TYR A 191 -6.43 -9.44 1.65
C TYR A 191 -7.69 -8.83 1.06
N VAL A 192 -7.66 -8.37 -0.18
CA VAL A 192 -8.71 -7.57 -0.79
C VAL A 192 -9.23 -8.25 -2.07
N HIS A 193 -10.33 -8.98 -2.03
CA HIS A 193 -10.88 -9.67 -3.17
C HIS A 193 -12.23 -9.11 -3.61
N ALA A 194 -12.39 -8.86 -4.91
CA ALA A 194 -13.62 -8.47 -5.57
C ALA A 194 -14.39 -7.33 -4.89
N ILE A 195 -13.71 -6.22 -4.58
CA ILE A 195 -14.38 -4.98 -4.20
C ILE A 195 -14.93 -4.31 -5.47
N VAL A 196 -16.15 -3.78 -5.42
CA VAL A 196 -16.66 -2.88 -6.45
C VAL A 196 -15.91 -1.55 -6.32
N LEU A 197 -14.94 -1.34 -7.21
CA LEU A 197 -14.05 -0.17 -7.23
C LEU A 197 -14.52 0.77 -8.34
N ASP A 198 -15.50 1.62 -8.04
CA ASP A 198 -15.84 2.76 -8.89
C ASP A 198 -15.35 4.08 -8.25
N GLU A 199 -15.31 5.14 -9.06
CA GLU A 199 -14.83 6.46 -8.64
C GLU A 199 -15.71 7.09 -7.55
N ALA A 200 -17.02 6.77 -7.52
CA ALA A 200 -17.93 7.26 -6.49
C ALA A 200 -17.63 6.64 -5.11
N VAL A 201 -17.26 5.36 -5.08
CA VAL A 201 -16.90 4.64 -3.85
C VAL A 201 -15.53 5.07 -3.33
N LEU A 202 -14.54 5.20 -4.23
CA LEU A 202 -13.17 5.55 -3.86
C LEU A 202 -12.97 7.05 -3.60
N GLY A 203 -13.85 7.90 -4.12
CA GLY A 203 -13.81 9.34 -3.91
C GLY A 203 -12.52 9.99 -4.43
N ILE A 204 -12.21 11.17 -3.89
CA ILE A 204 -11.06 11.99 -4.33
C ILE A 204 -9.74 11.42 -3.77
N ASN A 205 -9.78 10.83 -2.58
CA ASN A 205 -8.60 10.24 -1.95
C ASN A 205 -8.53 8.75 -2.25
N GLY A 206 -7.50 8.30 -2.97
CA GLY A 206 -7.25 6.89 -3.24
C GLY A 206 -7.04 6.06 -1.96
N MET A 207 -7.03 4.72 -2.09
CA MET A 207 -6.70 3.83 -0.97
C MET A 207 -5.20 3.83 -0.68
N GLU A 208 -4.84 3.76 0.60
CA GLU A 208 -3.46 3.54 1.02
C GLU A 208 -3.16 2.03 1.03
N PHE A 209 -2.09 1.61 0.35
CA PHE A 209 -1.64 0.23 0.27
C PHE A 209 -0.11 0.14 0.37
N THR A 210 0.40 -1.03 0.75
CA THR A 210 1.83 -1.33 0.77
C THR A 210 2.24 -2.03 -0.51
N GLU A 211 3.17 -1.44 -1.27
CA GLU A 211 3.77 -2.09 -2.43
C GLU A 211 4.63 -3.30 -2.02
N ILE A 212 4.67 -4.36 -2.83
CA ILE A 212 5.72 -5.38 -2.69
C ILE A 212 7.07 -4.73 -2.94
N SER A 213 8.02 -4.98 -2.04
CA SER A 213 9.42 -4.61 -2.24
C SER A 213 9.97 -5.24 -3.51
N TYR A 214 10.50 -4.40 -4.41
CA TYR A 214 11.12 -4.85 -5.66
C TYR A 214 12.23 -5.86 -5.43
N PHE A 215 13.10 -5.64 -4.44
CA PHE A 215 14.19 -6.56 -4.13
C PHE A 215 13.66 -7.91 -3.65
N LYS A 216 12.59 -7.90 -2.84
CA LYS A 216 11.90 -9.13 -2.42
C LYS A 216 11.34 -9.85 -3.65
N LEU A 217 10.80 -9.11 -4.61
CA LEU A 217 10.27 -9.65 -5.85
C LEU A 217 11.35 -10.23 -6.78
N LEU A 218 12.47 -9.54 -6.95
CA LEU A 218 13.61 -9.99 -7.76
C LEU A 218 14.26 -11.24 -7.14
N TRP A 219 14.44 -11.22 -5.83
CA TRP A 219 14.90 -12.38 -5.08
C TRP A 219 13.98 -13.58 -5.32
N TRP A 220 12.67 -13.38 -5.21
CA TRP A 220 11.69 -14.43 -5.45
C TRP A 220 11.64 -14.89 -6.90
N SER A 221 11.75 -14.01 -7.89
CA SER A 221 11.74 -14.41 -9.30
C SER A 221 13.00 -15.21 -9.65
N CYS A 222 14.19 -14.79 -9.17
CA CYS A 222 15.43 -15.56 -9.24
C CYS A 222 15.26 -16.96 -8.65
N PHE A 223 14.77 -17.02 -7.41
CA PHE A 223 14.62 -18.29 -6.70
C PHE A 223 13.60 -19.21 -7.39
N ASN A 224 12.50 -18.61 -7.87
CA ASN A 224 11.48 -19.27 -8.69
C ASN A 224 11.95 -19.63 -10.09
N ILE A 225 13.19 -19.40 -10.53
CA ILE A 225 13.70 -20.04 -11.77
C ILE A 225 14.14 -21.48 -11.46
N PHE A 226 14.81 -21.69 -10.33
CA PHE A 226 15.58 -22.91 -10.06
C PHE A 226 14.93 -23.87 -9.05
N SER A 227 13.96 -23.42 -8.26
CA SER A 227 13.36 -24.21 -7.18
C SER A 227 11.83 -24.24 -7.24
N ARG A 228 11.19 -25.29 -6.72
CA ARG A 228 9.75 -25.37 -6.50
C ARG A 228 9.48 -24.94 -5.06
N LEU A 229 8.99 -23.72 -4.86
CA LEU A 229 8.60 -23.25 -3.54
C LEU A 229 7.12 -23.48 -3.32
N GLU A 230 6.79 -24.19 -2.25
CA GLU A 230 5.51 -24.01 -1.59
C GLU A 230 5.51 -22.63 -0.94
N PHE A 231 4.83 -21.68 -1.59
CA PHE A 231 4.71 -20.33 -1.07
C PHE A 231 3.74 -20.36 0.12
N ASN A 232 4.28 -20.23 1.33
CA ASN A 232 3.50 -20.12 2.55
C ASN A 232 3.66 -18.71 3.15
N SER A 233 3.06 -17.70 2.52
CA SER A 233 2.92 -16.37 3.13
C SER A 233 1.50 -16.17 3.64
N LYS A 234 1.18 -16.80 4.77
CA LYS A 234 0.06 -16.31 5.58
C LYS A 234 0.45 -14.94 6.14
N GLY A 235 -0.10 -13.86 5.58
CA GLY A 235 -0.33 -12.62 6.33
C GLY A 235 0.53 -11.38 6.04
N GLU A 236 1.27 -11.28 4.93
CA GLU A 236 2.06 -10.07 4.64
C GLU A 236 1.76 -9.35 3.32
N GLN A 237 0.70 -9.72 2.58
CA GLN A 237 0.49 -9.17 1.25
C GLN A 237 -0.96 -8.81 0.93
N THR A 238 -1.14 -7.55 0.55
CA THR A 238 -2.37 -7.03 -0.06
C THR A 238 -2.63 -7.68 -1.41
N THR A 239 -3.35 -8.79 -1.38
CA THR A 239 -3.80 -9.45 -2.61
C THR A 239 -5.08 -8.79 -3.07
N PHE A 240 -5.03 -8.11 -4.20
CA PHE A 240 -6.19 -7.47 -4.81
C PHE A 240 -6.83 -8.43 -5.81
N TYR A 241 -8.16 -8.56 -5.87
CA TYR A 241 -8.89 -9.08 -7.03
C TYR A 241 -10.00 -8.07 -7.34
N ALA A 242 -10.23 -7.73 -8.60
CA ALA A 242 -11.24 -6.74 -8.94
C ALA A 242 -12.14 -7.32 -10.04
N ASN A 243 -13.41 -7.57 -9.71
CA ASN A 243 -14.36 -8.16 -10.65
C ASN A 243 -15.18 -7.10 -11.43
N SER A 244 -15.01 -5.82 -11.12
CA SER A 244 -15.71 -4.72 -11.80
C SER A 244 -14.92 -3.43 -11.64
N ILE A 245 -13.88 -3.25 -12.44
CA ILE A 245 -13.26 -1.94 -12.60
C ILE A 245 -13.98 -1.29 -13.76
N SER A 246 -15.00 -0.47 -13.47
CA SER A 246 -15.52 0.47 -14.46
C SER A 246 -14.45 1.52 -14.74
N GLN A 247 -14.42 2.05 -15.97
CA GLN A 247 -13.46 3.05 -16.43
C GLN A 247 -13.50 4.29 -15.52
N GLY A 248 -12.62 4.35 -14.53
CA GLY A 248 -12.47 5.52 -13.67
C GLY A 248 -11.67 6.62 -14.38
N SER A 249 -12.08 7.86 -14.17
CA SER A 249 -11.58 9.01 -14.93
C SER A 249 -10.38 9.72 -14.29
N SER A 250 -10.10 9.45 -13.00
CA SER A 250 -9.01 10.10 -12.27
C SER A 250 -7.66 9.37 -12.39
N THR A 251 -6.59 10.16 -12.59
CA THR A 251 -5.22 9.67 -12.82
C THR A 251 -4.67 8.80 -11.69
N GLU A 252 -5.05 9.06 -10.44
CA GLU A 252 -4.62 8.25 -9.29
C GLU A 252 -5.29 6.88 -9.25
N LEU A 253 -6.57 6.82 -9.62
CA LEU A 253 -7.34 5.58 -9.70
C LEU A 253 -6.79 4.67 -10.78
N ILE A 254 -6.41 5.23 -11.94
CA ILE A 254 -5.74 4.48 -13.03
C ILE A 254 -4.43 3.87 -12.54
N LYS A 255 -3.56 4.64 -11.87
CA LYS A 255 -2.29 4.13 -11.31
C LYS A 255 -2.53 2.99 -10.32
N PHE A 256 -3.54 3.13 -9.45
CA PHE A 256 -3.92 2.09 -8.50
C PHE A 256 -4.41 0.83 -9.22
N ILE A 257 -5.30 0.97 -10.21
CA ILE A 257 -5.81 -0.12 -11.03
C ILE A 257 -4.68 -0.87 -11.75
N GLU A 258 -3.74 -0.14 -12.36
CA GLU A 258 -2.57 -0.70 -13.04
C GLU A 258 -1.68 -1.48 -12.07
N TYR A 259 -1.40 -0.90 -10.90
CA TYR A 259 -0.65 -1.59 -9.84
C TYR A 259 -1.35 -2.87 -9.39
N VAL A 260 -2.66 -2.82 -9.15
CA VAL A 260 -3.48 -3.97 -8.74
C VAL A 260 -3.40 -5.10 -9.77
N LYS A 261 -3.57 -4.78 -11.05
CA LYS A 261 -3.47 -5.75 -12.15
C LYS A 261 -2.07 -6.37 -12.25
N TRP A 262 -1.03 -5.54 -12.16
CA TRP A 262 0.36 -6.00 -12.14
C TRP A 262 0.64 -6.91 -10.95
N PHE A 263 0.22 -6.51 -9.74
CA PHE A 263 0.41 -7.29 -8.52
C PHE A 263 -0.30 -8.65 -8.63
N GLN A 264 -1.53 -8.69 -9.14
CA GLN A 264 -2.28 -9.94 -9.34
C GLN A 264 -1.53 -10.92 -10.24
N TYR A 265 -0.99 -10.39 -11.33
CA TYR A 265 -0.19 -11.17 -12.27
C TYR A 265 1.05 -11.74 -11.58
N VAL A 266 1.80 -10.89 -10.88
CA VAL A 266 2.98 -11.27 -10.08
C VAL A 266 2.64 -12.32 -9.03
N TYR A 267 1.59 -12.10 -8.23
CA TYR A 267 1.15 -13.01 -7.19
C TYR A 267 0.77 -14.37 -7.75
N LYS A 268 0.03 -14.40 -8.87
CA LYS A 268 -0.30 -15.64 -9.60
C LYS A 268 0.96 -16.39 -10.03
N MET A 269 1.99 -15.68 -10.52
CA MET A 269 3.28 -16.27 -10.90
C MET A 269 4.01 -16.86 -9.69
N LEU A 270 4.09 -16.12 -8.58
CA LEU A 270 4.75 -16.58 -7.35
C LEU A 270 4.07 -17.81 -6.73
N HIS A 271 2.74 -17.85 -6.72
CA HIS A 271 1.98 -18.92 -6.08
C HIS A 271 1.72 -20.16 -6.94
N LYS A 272 1.66 -20.00 -8.27
CA LYS A 272 1.43 -21.11 -9.20
C LYS A 272 2.70 -21.48 -9.98
N SER A 273 3.88 -21.01 -9.55
CA SER A 273 5.16 -21.19 -10.24
C SER A 273 5.49 -22.65 -10.57
N GLU A 274 5.11 -23.58 -9.69
CA GLU A 274 5.36 -25.01 -9.86
C GLU A 274 4.67 -25.63 -11.07
N ARG A 275 3.55 -25.06 -11.50
CA ARG A 275 2.75 -25.55 -12.64
C ARG A 275 3.11 -24.85 -13.95
N LEU A 276 4.04 -23.89 -13.93
CA LEU A 276 4.40 -23.10 -15.09
C LEU A 276 5.64 -23.67 -15.80
N PRO A 277 5.68 -23.65 -17.14
CA PRO A 277 6.84 -24.07 -17.89
C PRO A 277 8.04 -23.15 -17.64
N LEU A 278 9.25 -23.67 -17.83
CA LEU A 278 10.51 -22.94 -17.57
C LEU A 278 10.58 -21.62 -18.34
N SER A 279 10.08 -21.59 -19.59
CA SER A 279 10.01 -20.39 -20.42
C SER A 279 9.19 -19.27 -19.77
N SER A 280 8.06 -19.58 -19.13
CA SER A 280 7.24 -18.60 -18.41
C SER A 280 7.92 -18.10 -17.14
N ARG A 281 8.68 -18.95 -16.45
CA ARG A 281 9.44 -18.58 -15.24
C ARG A 281 10.61 -17.66 -15.58
N ILE A 282 11.34 -17.96 -16.66
CA ILE A 282 12.40 -17.10 -17.21
C ILE A 282 11.81 -15.78 -17.71
N GLY A 283 10.70 -15.84 -18.45
CA GLY A 283 9.98 -14.66 -18.93
C GLY A 283 9.57 -13.76 -17.77
N PHE A 284 8.99 -14.31 -16.71
CA PHE A 284 8.64 -13.57 -15.50
C PHE A 284 9.88 -12.99 -14.80
N PHE A 285 11.00 -13.72 -14.73
CA PHE A 285 12.23 -13.18 -14.18
C PHE A 285 12.71 -11.95 -14.96
N PHE A 286 12.75 -12.02 -16.29
CA PHE A 286 13.09 -10.87 -17.13
C PHE A 286 12.04 -9.76 -17.03
N GLU A 287 10.77 -10.09 -16.89
CA GLU A 287 9.70 -9.14 -16.65
C GLU A 287 9.87 -8.45 -15.30
N VAL A 288 10.21 -9.13 -14.22
CA VAL A 288 10.56 -8.51 -12.92
C VAL A 288 11.84 -7.70 -13.03
N LEU A 289 12.83 -8.19 -13.76
CA LEU A 289 14.07 -7.46 -14.04
C LEU A 289 13.79 -6.13 -14.77
N THR A 290 12.77 -6.10 -15.64
CA THR A 290 12.43 -4.95 -16.51
C THR A 290 11.27 -4.08 -16.02
N THR A 291 10.33 -4.60 -15.23
CA THR A 291 9.02 -3.99 -14.88
C THR A 291 9.14 -2.73 -14.07
N LYS A 292 10.00 -2.71 -13.05
CA LYS A 292 10.17 -1.50 -12.25
C LYS A 292 11.24 -0.59 -12.84
N TYR A 293 12.14 -1.13 -13.67
CA TYR A 293 13.44 -0.52 -13.80
C TYR A 293 14.10 -0.56 -15.18
N TRP A 294 13.62 0.36 -16.02
CA TRP A 294 14.59 1.32 -16.52
C TRP A 294 15.15 2.21 -15.38
N ARG A 295 14.46 2.48 -14.26
CA ARG A 295 14.85 3.43 -13.17
C ARG A 295 15.85 2.99 -12.06
N SER A 296 16.49 1.81 -12.11
CA SER A 296 17.38 1.36 -11.02
C SER A 296 18.80 1.39 -11.52
N PHE A 297 19.59 2.27 -10.92
CA PHE A 297 21.02 2.39 -11.17
C PHE A 297 21.75 1.05 -11.04
N SER A 298 21.30 0.16 -10.14
CA SER A 298 21.89 -1.16 -9.96
C SER A 298 21.68 -2.09 -11.16
N VAL A 299 20.53 -2.00 -11.84
CA VAL A 299 20.23 -2.83 -13.03
C VAL A 299 21.04 -2.34 -14.22
N LEU A 300 21.07 -1.02 -14.47
CA LEU A 300 21.94 -0.45 -15.50
C LEU A 300 23.41 -0.75 -15.23
N GLY A 301 23.86 -0.68 -13.97
CA GLY A 301 25.22 -1.02 -13.58
C GLY A 301 25.56 -2.51 -13.78
N CYS A 302 24.66 -3.43 -13.46
CA CYS A 302 24.88 -4.85 -13.73
C CYS A 302 24.91 -5.13 -15.23
N PHE A 303 24.01 -4.51 -16.01
CA PHE A 303 23.97 -4.66 -17.45
C PHE A 303 25.21 -4.09 -18.13
N SER A 304 25.68 -2.91 -17.71
CA SER A 304 26.94 -2.35 -18.22
C SER A 304 28.12 -3.25 -17.86
N LEU A 305 28.19 -3.78 -16.64
CA LEU A 305 29.25 -4.73 -16.27
C LEU A 305 29.24 -5.99 -17.15
N ILE A 306 28.08 -6.58 -17.41
CA ILE A 306 27.96 -7.75 -18.29
C ILE A 306 28.42 -7.42 -19.71
N LEU A 307 28.01 -6.28 -20.26
CA LEU A 307 28.47 -5.84 -21.58
C LEU A 307 29.99 -5.64 -21.61
N ASN A 308 30.56 -4.99 -20.60
CA ASN A 308 32.00 -4.78 -20.51
C ASN A 308 32.75 -6.13 -20.42
N LEU A 309 32.20 -7.12 -19.71
CA LEU A 309 32.79 -8.46 -19.68
C LEU A 309 32.72 -9.14 -21.06
N ILE A 310 31.63 -8.99 -21.80
CA ILE A 310 31.48 -9.53 -23.16
C ILE A 310 32.53 -8.89 -24.09
N PHE A 311 32.63 -7.56 -24.13
CA PHE A 311 33.62 -6.88 -24.97
C PHE A 311 35.05 -7.16 -24.54
N ALA A 312 35.33 -7.28 -23.24
CA ALA A 312 36.62 -7.73 -22.74
C ALA A 312 37.01 -9.11 -23.28
N THR A 313 36.06 -10.06 -23.34
CA THR A 313 36.33 -11.38 -23.94
C THR A 313 36.54 -11.30 -25.44
N ILE A 314 35.81 -10.43 -26.15
CA ILE A 314 36.01 -10.19 -27.58
C ILE A 314 37.42 -9.63 -27.82
N TYR A 315 37.82 -8.57 -27.10
CA TYR A 315 39.15 -7.96 -27.24
C TYR A 315 40.30 -8.88 -26.88
N LEU A 316 40.09 -9.80 -25.93
CA LEU A 316 41.06 -10.83 -25.63
C LEU A 316 41.24 -11.81 -26.80
N ILE A 317 40.16 -12.16 -27.51
CA ILE A 317 40.21 -13.05 -28.69
C ILE A 317 40.92 -12.37 -29.86
N ILE A 318 40.70 -11.07 -30.07
CA ILE A 318 41.31 -10.29 -31.16
C ILE A 318 42.51 -9.46 -30.68
N ALA A 319 43.23 -9.91 -29.65
CA ALA A 319 44.27 -9.10 -28.99
C ALA A 319 45.38 -8.64 -29.95
N ASP A 320 45.73 -9.48 -30.94
CA ASP A 320 46.76 -9.17 -31.95
C ASP A 320 46.40 -7.98 -32.86
N ASP A 321 45.12 -7.62 -32.94
CA ASP A 321 44.62 -6.49 -33.73
C ASP A 321 44.80 -5.13 -33.04
N PHE A 322 45.36 -5.11 -31.82
CA PHE A 322 45.60 -3.90 -31.01
C PHE A 322 47.09 -3.59 -30.89
N ASN A 323 47.42 -2.39 -30.40
CA ASN A 323 48.80 -1.98 -30.19
C ASN A 323 49.56 -2.86 -29.19
N ASN A 324 49.20 -2.77 -27.91
CA ASN A 324 49.72 -3.50 -26.76
C ASN A 324 48.69 -3.40 -25.63
N GLY A 325 48.60 -4.39 -24.73
CA GLY A 325 47.80 -4.28 -23.50
C GLY A 325 46.53 -5.14 -23.45
N THR A 326 46.01 -5.66 -24.56
CA THR A 326 44.80 -6.52 -24.62
C THR A 326 45.10 -8.02 -24.53
N HIS A 327 46.36 -8.44 -24.47
CA HIS A 327 46.74 -9.86 -24.32
C HIS A 327 46.46 -10.43 -22.92
N THR A 328 46.03 -9.60 -21.97
CA THR A 328 45.61 -10.03 -20.64
C THR A 328 44.13 -9.70 -20.43
N PHE A 329 43.40 -10.56 -19.72
CA PHE A 329 41.99 -10.31 -19.42
C PHE A 329 41.77 -8.97 -18.71
N LEU A 330 42.63 -8.62 -17.75
CA LEU A 330 42.55 -7.35 -17.04
C LEU A 330 42.76 -6.15 -17.97
N GLY A 331 43.69 -6.24 -18.92
CA GLY A 331 43.93 -5.18 -19.88
C GLY A 331 42.79 -5.01 -20.89
N SER A 332 42.20 -6.11 -21.37
CA SER A 332 41.00 -6.07 -22.24
C SER A 332 39.76 -5.57 -21.50
N PHE A 333 39.60 -5.93 -20.23
CA PHE A 333 38.51 -5.43 -19.39
C PHE A 333 38.67 -3.94 -19.08
N TYR A 334 39.88 -3.50 -18.77
CA TYR A 334 40.21 -2.08 -18.64
C TYR A 334 39.90 -1.31 -19.92
N TYR A 335 40.31 -1.83 -21.08
CA TYR A 335 40.05 -1.19 -22.37
C TYR A 335 38.55 -1.09 -22.68
N SER A 336 37.78 -2.14 -22.40
CA SER A 336 36.33 -2.14 -22.53
C SER A 336 35.68 -1.07 -21.65
N ILE A 337 36.07 -0.95 -20.37
CA ILE A 337 35.56 0.11 -19.49
C ILE A 337 35.87 1.50 -20.04
N VAL A 338 37.12 1.76 -20.42
CA VAL A 338 37.56 3.06 -20.92
C VAL A 338 36.82 3.44 -22.22
N THR A 339 36.60 2.46 -23.09
CA THR A 339 35.86 2.63 -24.36
C THR A 339 34.37 2.83 -24.12
N PHE A 340 33.74 2.00 -23.30
CA PHE A 340 32.32 2.07 -22.93
C PHE A 340 31.95 3.40 -22.27
N THR A 341 32.82 3.89 -21.39
CA THR A 341 32.68 5.19 -20.72
C THR A 341 33.10 6.37 -21.60
N THR A 342 33.63 6.12 -22.80
CA THR A 342 34.12 7.12 -23.75
C THR A 342 35.27 7.99 -23.21
N LEU A 343 36.00 7.51 -22.19
CA LEU A 343 37.14 8.22 -21.61
C LEU A 343 38.33 8.29 -22.57
N GLY A 344 38.64 7.17 -23.23
CA GLY A 344 39.64 7.10 -24.31
C GLY A 344 41.03 7.62 -23.94
N TYR A 345 41.71 7.01 -22.96
CA TYR A 345 43.05 7.43 -22.52
C TYR A 345 44.12 7.38 -23.62
N GLY A 346 43.91 6.60 -24.68
CA GLY A 346 44.81 6.54 -25.85
C GLY A 346 46.03 5.63 -25.67
N ASP A 347 46.10 4.91 -24.56
CA ASP A 347 47.12 3.90 -24.25
C ASP A 347 46.92 2.60 -25.04
N ILE A 348 45.66 2.21 -25.28
CA ILE A 348 45.27 1.06 -26.10
C ILE A 348 44.43 1.55 -27.30
N PHE A 349 44.78 1.11 -28.51
CA PHE A 349 44.03 1.48 -29.72
C PHE A 349 44.04 0.38 -30.79
N PRO A 350 42.95 0.25 -31.58
CA PRO A 350 42.82 -0.76 -32.62
C PRO A 350 43.67 -0.41 -33.85
N LYS A 351 44.43 -1.39 -34.35
CA LYS A 351 45.23 -1.28 -35.58
C LYS A 351 44.42 -1.65 -36.83
N THR A 352 43.57 -2.66 -36.73
CA THR A 352 42.80 -3.19 -37.86
C THR A 352 41.42 -2.55 -37.98
N ASP A 353 40.86 -2.55 -39.20
CA ASP A 353 39.53 -1.99 -39.45
C ASP A 353 38.42 -2.80 -38.78
N ILE A 354 38.60 -4.11 -38.62
CA ILE A 354 37.66 -4.98 -37.89
C ILE A 354 37.61 -4.59 -36.42
N ALA A 355 38.78 -4.43 -35.77
CA ALA A 355 38.84 -3.99 -34.38
C ALA A 355 38.24 -2.59 -34.19
N ARG A 356 38.47 -1.66 -35.13
CA ARG A 356 37.83 -0.33 -35.12
C ARG A 356 36.32 -0.41 -35.21
N MET A 357 35.77 -1.30 -36.03
CA MET A 357 34.32 -1.49 -36.14
C MET A 357 33.71 -2.00 -34.83
N ILE A 358 34.35 -2.97 -34.18
CA ILE A 358 33.89 -3.51 -32.88
C ILE A 358 33.92 -2.42 -31.79
N VAL A 359 35.01 -1.67 -31.70
CA VAL A 359 35.16 -0.53 -30.78
C VAL A 359 34.06 0.51 -31.03
N THR A 360 33.75 0.80 -32.29
CA THR A 360 32.68 1.74 -32.66
C THR A 360 31.31 1.27 -32.15
N VAL A 361 31.02 -0.03 -32.27
CA VAL A 361 29.77 -0.60 -31.75
C VAL A 361 29.70 -0.49 -30.23
N GLU A 362 30.80 -0.77 -29.51
CA GLU A 362 30.85 -0.62 -28.05
C GLU A 362 30.59 0.83 -27.63
N VAL A 363 31.21 1.80 -28.29
CA VAL A 363 31.02 3.24 -28.02
C VAL A 363 29.56 3.64 -28.23
N LEU A 364 28.91 3.21 -29.32
CA LEU A 364 27.50 3.51 -29.57
C LEU A 364 26.59 2.93 -28.48
N MET A 365 26.84 1.69 -28.03
CA MET A 365 26.09 1.08 -26.93
C MET A 365 26.32 1.82 -25.60
N GLY A 366 27.57 2.23 -25.33
CA GLY A 366 27.93 3.04 -24.16
C GLY A 366 27.16 4.36 -24.11
N TYR A 367 27.09 5.09 -25.23
CA TYR A 367 26.32 6.34 -25.34
C TYR A 367 24.83 6.16 -25.03
N VAL A 368 24.21 5.11 -25.58
CA VAL A 368 22.79 4.82 -25.29
C VAL A 368 22.61 4.61 -23.79
N ILE A 369 23.40 3.74 -23.17
CA ILE A 369 23.26 3.40 -21.74
C ILE A 369 23.54 4.62 -20.84
N LEU A 370 24.53 5.45 -21.18
CA LEU A 370 24.80 6.69 -20.47
C LEU A 370 23.62 7.66 -20.58
N GLY A 371 23.02 7.80 -21.76
CA GLY A 371 21.80 8.60 -21.96
C GLY A 371 20.64 8.12 -21.09
N LEU A 372 20.49 6.80 -20.94
CA LEU A 372 19.50 6.22 -20.04
C LEU A 372 19.81 6.56 -18.59
N PHE A 373 21.07 6.40 -18.16
CA PHE A 373 21.49 6.76 -16.81
C PHE A 373 21.11 8.21 -16.45
N VAL A 374 21.36 9.16 -17.35
CA VAL A 374 21.00 10.59 -17.17
C VAL A 374 19.49 10.77 -17.10
N PHE A 375 18.71 10.13 -17.99
CA PHE A 375 17.25 10.19 -17.97
C PHE A 375 16.65 9.72 -16.64
N LEU A 376 17.21 8.66 -16.05
CA LEU A 376 16.76 8.18 -14.74
C LEU A 376 17.12 9.11 -13.60
N LEU A 377 18.33 9.68 -13.66
CA LEU A 377 18.79 10.64 -12.67
C LEU A 377 17.86 11.85 -12.64
N SER A 378 17.48 12.36 -13.82
CA SER A 378 16.49 13.42 -13.97
C SER A 378 15.14 13.06 -13.34
N LYS A 379 14.55 11.89 -13.70
CA LYS A 379 13.29 11.44 -13.10
C LYS A 379 13.32 11.28 -11.58
N LYS A 380 14.47 10.92 -11.01
CA LYS A 380 14.62 10.75 -9.56
C LYS A 380 14.74 12.09 -8.83
N ILE A 381 15.31 13.10 -9.48
CA ILE A 381 15.36 14.47 -8.98
C ILE A 381 13.95 15.07 -9.01
N ASP A 382 13.23 14.95 -10.12
CA ASP A 382 11.84 15.44 -10.28
C ASP A 382 10.86 14.78 -9.31
N ALA A 383 11.14 13.55 -8.86
CA ALA A 383 10.30 12.86 -7.89
C ALA A 383 10.57 13.29 -6.43
N LYS A 384 11.61 14.09 -6.18
CA LYS A 384 12.05 14.52 -4.85
C LYS A 384 11.70 15.99 -4.55
N PHE A 385 11.29 16.72 -5.58
CA PHE A 385 10.73 18.08 -5.53
C PHE A 385 9.29 18.04 -6.03
#